data_AF-A0A0B6S3J7-F1
#
_entry.id   AF-A0A0B6S3J7-F1
#
_cell.length_a   1.000
_cell.length_b   1.000
_cell.length_c   1.000
_cell.angle_alpha   90.00
_cell.angle_beta   90.00
_cell.angle_gamma   90.00
#
_symmetry.space_group_name_H-M   'P 1'
#
loop_
_entity.id
_entity.type
_entity.pdbx_description
1 polymer ?
#
loop_
_entity_poly.entity_id
_entity_poly.type
_entity_poly.pdbx_seq_one_letter_code
_entity_poly.pdbx_strand_id
1 'polypeptide(L)' 'MFDKGFPRAEISWGLRSDQRHRHFLIPAKSNPRWEVMPGRPDDAMVRMRVSPQARRKCPDLPQWESARAIRTLDGSPPN' A
#
# COMPACT_ATOMS: atom_id res chain seq x y z
N MET A 1 -6.83 4.36 -12.10
CA MET A 1 -5.37 4.27 -12.32
C MET A 1 -4.67 4.15 -10.97
N PHE A 2 -3.93 3.05 -10.76
CA PHE A 2 -3.20 2.72 -9.53
C PHE A 2 -1.82 3.40 -9.56
N ASP A 3 -1.60 4.41 -8.72
CA ASP A 3 -0.29 5.07 -8.64
C ASP A 3 0.68 4.13 -7.90
N LYS A 4 1.83 3.84 -8.53
CA LYS A 4 2.99 3.14 -7.90
C LYS A 4 2.75 1.84 -7.12
N GLY A 5 1.67 1.10 -7.42
CA GLY A 5 1.44 -0.24 -6.86
C GLY A 5 0.36 -0.31 -5.79
N PHE A 6 -0.37 0.77 -5.57
CA PHE A 6 -1.52 0.81 -4.68
C PHE A 6 -2.72 1.45 -5.39
N PRO A 7 -3.96 1.21 -4.90
CA PRO A 7 -5.12 1.98 -5.30
C PRO A 7 -4.80 3.47 -5.20
N ARG A 8 -5.44 4.28 -6.05
CA ARG A 8 -5.38 5.74 -5.91
C ARG A 8 -5.57 6.10 -4.43
N ALA A 9 -4.74 6.98 -3.87
CA ALA A 9 -4.74 7.26 -2.43
C ALA A 9 -6.14 7.57 -1.87
N GLU A 10 -6.97 8.25 -2.66
CA GLU A 10 -8.39 8.52 -2.34
C GLU A 10 -9.24 7.25 -2.11
N ILE A 11 -9.01 6.20 -2.90
CA ILE A 11 -9.69 4.91 -2.77
C ILE A 11 -9.18 4.17 -1.54
N SER A 12 -7.85 4.12 -1.34
CA SER A 12 -7.25 3.51 -0.14
C SER A 12 -7.76 4.19 1.13
N TRP A 13 -7.85 5.52 1.10
CA TRP A 13 -8.36 6.33 2.21
C TRP A 13 -9.83 6.05 2.50
N GLY A 14 -10.72 6.16 1.51
CA GLY A 14 -12.15 5.89 1.71
C GLY A 14 -12.45 4.47 2.18
N LEU A 15 -11.64 3.48 1.78
CA LEU A 15 -11.78 2.09 2.25
C LEU A 15 -11.34 1.89 3.70
N ARG A 16 -10.42 2.72 4.21
CA ARG A 16 -9.86 2.64 5.57
C ARG A 16 -10.53 3.60 6.56
N SER A 17 -11.08 4.72 6.09
CA SER A 17 -11.47 5.85 6.95
C SER A 17 -12.76 5.62 7.75
N ASP A 18 -13.65 4.74 7.30
CA ASP A 18 -15.01 4.63 7.86
C ASP A 18 -15.31 3.29 8.58
N GLN A 19 -14.43 2.28 8.50
CA GLN A 19 -14.71 0.97 9.13
C GLN A 19 -13.49 0.29 9.76
N ARG A 20 -13.70 -0.30 10.94
CA ARG A 20 -12.71 -1.12 11.64
C ARG A 20 -12.54 -2.48 10.94
N HIS A 21 -11.32 -3.02 10.95
CA HIS A 21 -10.97 -4.38 10.48
C HIS A 21 -11.09 -4.68 8.97
N ARG A 22 -11.03 -3.66 8.09
CA ARG A 22 -10.91 -3.90 6.64
C ARG A 22 -9.45 -4.01 6.21
N HIS A 23 -9.06 -5.18 5.74
CA HIS A 23 -7.74 -5.45 5.15
C HIS A 23 -7.90 -5.81 3.67
N PHE A 24 -7.04 -5.27 2.82
CA PHE A 24 -7.01 -5.57 1.40
C PHE A 24 -5.61 -6.01 1.01
N LEU A 25 -5.54 -7.06 0.18
CA LEU A 25 -4.30 -7.48 -0.45
C LEU A 25 -4.27 -6.92 -1.86
N ILE A 26 -3.18 -6.23 -2.18
CA ILE A 26 -2.92 -5.71 -3.52
C ILE A 26 -1.59 -6.32 -3.96
N PRO A 27 -1.53 -6.98 -5.13
CA PRO A 27 -0.27 -7.45 -5.67
C PRO A 27 0.72 -6.30 -5.81
N ALA A 28 1.91 -6.47 -5.25
CA ALA A 28 2.98 -5.51 -5.44
C ALA A 28 3.37 -5.44 -6.92
N LYS A 29 3.65 -4.22 -7.42
CA LYS A 29 4.30 -4.07 -8.73
C LYS A 29 5.73 -4.61 -8.67
N SER A 30 6.30 -4.96 -9.82
CA SER A 30 7.69 -5.40 -9.95
C SER A 30 8.73 -4.34 -9.53
N ASN A 31 8.35 -3.05 -9.46
CA ASN A 31 9.23 -1.94 -9.11
C ASN A 31 8.60 -0.99 -8.06
N PRO A 32 8.32 -1.48 -6.84
CA PRO A 32 7.59 -0.70 -5.86
C PRO A 32 8.37 0.57 -5.46
N ARG A 33 7.65 1.69 -5.33
CA ARG A 33 8.22 2.97 -4.89
C ARG A 33 7.82 3.24 -3.44
N TRP A 34 8.43 2.49 -2.53
CA TRP A 34 8.25 2.66 -1.09
C TRP A 34 9.59 2.67 -0.37
N GLU A 35 9.56 3.11 0.88
CA GLU A 35 10.65 2.95 1.83
C GLU A 35 10.30 1.80 2.77
N VAL A 36 11.22 0.83 2.90
CA VAL A 36 11.08 -0.28 3.85
C VAL A 36 11.49 0.21 5.22
N MET A 37 10.58 0.07 6.19
CA MET A 37 10.87 0.33 7.60
C MET A 37 11.49 -0.94 8.22
N PRO A 38 12.18 -0.84 9.37
CA PRO A 38 12.76 -2.02 10.03
C PRO A 38 11.72 -3.15 10.20
N GLY A 39 12.08 -4.36 9.76
CA GLY A 39 11.18 -5.52 9.67
C GLY A 39 11.91 -6.74 9.10
N ARG A 40 11.16 -7.80 8.75
CA ARG A 40 11.73 -9.00 8.12
C ARG A 40 11.62 -8.90 6.59
N PRO A 41 12.51 -9.55 5.81
CA PRO A 41 12.48 -9.45 4.34
C PRO A 41 11.19 -9.97 3.69
N ASP A 42 10.52 -10.92 4.33
CA ASP A 42 9.26 -11.54 3.92
C ASP A 42 8.02 -10.87 4.53
N ASP A 43 8.22 -9.98 5.50
CA ASP A 43 7.19 -9.32 6.26
C ASP A 43 7.72 -8.02 6.89
N ALA A 44 7.44 -6.90 6.21
CA ALA A 44 7.90 -5.58 6.66
C ALA A 44 6.82 -4.51 6.55
N MET A 45 6.92 -3.51 7.41
CA MET A 45 6.19 -2.27 7.23
C MET A 45 6.87 -1.44 6.14
N VAL A 46 6.09 -0.87 5.24
CA VAL A 46 6.57 0.04 4.19
C VAL A 46 5.81 1.35 4.27
N ARG A 47 6.46 2.45 3.85
CA ARG A 47 5.81 3.75 3.70
C ARG A 47 6.00 4.31 2.31
N MET A 48 5.02 5.07 1.85
CA MET A 48 5.00 5.69 0.53
C MET A 48 4.60 7.14 0.64
N ARG A 49 5.22 7.98 -0.19
CA ARG A 49 4.88 9.39 -0.25
C ARG A 49 3.58 9.58 -1.01
N VAL A 50 2.59 10.17 -0.35
CA VAL A 50 1.34 10.58 -1.01
C VAL A 50 1.64 11.81 -1.88
N SER A 51 1.21 11.77 -3.14
CA SER A 51 1.50 12.87 -4.07
C SER A 51 0.77 14.16 -3.64
N PRO A 52 1.36 15.36 -3.87
CA PRO A 52 0.68 16.62 -3.60
C PRO A 52 -0.65 16.73 -4.35
N GLN A 53 -0.73 16.19 -5.56
CA GLN A 53 -1.97 16.18 -6.35
C GLN A 53 -3.08 15.38 -5.67
N ALA A 54 -2.77 14.21 -5.09
CA ALA A 54 -3.75 13.41 -4.36
C ALA A 54 -4.22 14.13 -3.08
N ARG A 55 -3.28 14.72 -2.33
CA ARG A 55 -3.61 15.52 -1.12
C ARG A 55 -4.43 16.78 -1.44
N ARG A 56 -4.25 17.41 -2.60
CA ARG A 56 -5.12 18.51 -3.04
C ARG A 56 -6.57 18.05 -3.27
N LYS A 57 -6.77 16.82 -3.74
CA LYS A 57 -8.10 16.26 -4.00
C LYS A 57 -8.77 15.71 -2.74
N CYS A 58 -7.99 15.19 -1.80
CA CYS A 58 -8.45 14.73 -0.50
C CYS A 58 -7.49 15.27 0.56
N PRO A 59 -7.79 16.46 1.16
CA PRO A 59 -6.92 17.15 2.10
C PRO A 59 -6.56 16.36 3.36
N ASP A 60 -7.45 15.45 3.78
CA ASP A 60 -7.26 14.58 4.95
C ASP A 60 -6.20 13.50 4.72
N LEU A 61 -5.74 13.31 3.48
CA LEU A 61 -4.68 12.38 3.19
C LEU A 61 -3.37 12.79 3.88
N PRO A 62 -2.72 11.86 4.59
CA PRO A 62 -1.43 12.10 5.21
C PRO A 62 -0.34 12.33 4.15
N GLN A 63 0.80 12.89 4.57
CA GLN A 63 1.98 13.00 3.69
C GLN A 63 2.54 11.62 3.31
N TRP A 64 2.41 10.66 4.20
CA TRP A 64 2.91 9.29 4.05
C TRP A 64 1.80 8.29 4.29
N GLU A 65 1.69 7.29 3.42
CA GLU A 65 0.83 6.14 3.61
C GLU A 65 1.67 4.93 4.01
N SER A 66 1.25 4.20 5.03
CA SER A 66 1.87 2.94 5.45
C SER A 66 1.07 1.72 4.99
N ALA A 67 1.78 0.62 4.75
CA ALA A 67 1.23 -0.68 4.42
C ALA A 67 2.18 -1.79 4.90
N ARG A 68 1.66 -3.02 5.03
CA ARG A 68 2.48 -4.21 5.28
C ARG A 68 2.79 -4.87 3.94
N ALA A 69 4.07 -5.07 3.63
CA ALA A 69 4.52 -5.85 2.50
C ALA A 69 4.79 -7.28 2.98
N ILE A 70 4.06 -8.24 2.44
CA ILE A 70 4.22 -9.66 2.75
C ILE A 70 4.63 -10.42 1.48
N ARG A 71 5.53 -11.39 1.61
CA ARG A 71 5.76 -12.38 0.57
C ARG A 71 4.72 -13.47 0.69
N THR A 72 3.94 -13.68 -0.36
CA THR A 72 3.05 -14.83 -0.48
C THR A 72 3.79 -15.99 -1.12
N LEU A 73 3.55 -17.21 -0.66
CA LEU A 73 3.97 -18.40 -1.38
C LEU A 73 3.10 -18.49 -2.64
N ASP A 74 3.72 -18.49 -3.81
CA ASP A 74 2.99 -18.70 -5.06
C ASP A 74 2.21 -20.01 -4.94
N GLY A 75 0.89 -19.98 -5.13
CA GLY A 75 0.04 -21.17 -5.03
C GLY A 75 0.24 -22.19 -6.15
N SER A 76 1.33 -22.09 -6.92
CA SER A 76 1.66 -23.08 -7.92
C SER A 76 2.28 -24.28 -7.21
N PRO A 77 1.72 -25.50 -7.36
CA PRO A 77 2.38 -26.69 -6.85
C PRO A 77 3.77 -26.84 -7.48
N PRO A 78 4.75 -27.41 -6.76
CA PRO A 78 6.06 -27.70 -7.32
C PRO A 78 5.89 -28.65 -8.53
N ASN A 79 6.66 -28.36 -9.58
CA ASN A 79 6.70 -29.11 -10.83
C ASN A 79 7.31 -30.51 -10.63
#